data_AF-S4R4L6-F1
#
_entry.id   AF-S4R4L6-F1
#
_cell.length_a   1.000
_cell.length_b   1.000
_cell.length_c   1.000
_cell.angle_alpha   90.00
_cell.angle_beta   90.00
_cell.angle_gamma   90.00
#
_symmetry.space_group_name_H-M   'P 1'
#
loop_
_entity.id
_entity.type
_entity.pdbx_description
1 polymer ?
#
loop_
_entity_poly.entity_id
_entity_poly.type
_entity_poly.pdbx_seq_one_letter_code
_entity_poly.pdbx_strand_id
1 'polypeptide(L)'
;QEIGHISIEMHGTLEDQLNQLRKYEQNIVNYKPNIDKLESEHQLIQEALIFDNKHTNYTMEHIRVGWEQLLTTIARTINEVENQILTRDTKGISQEQMHEFRGSFNHFDKDHSGLLAAEEFKACLISLGYDVGNDQQGEAEFARIMNIVDPNNSGYVTFQSFIDYMTRETTDTDTADQVIASFKILAGDKTFITAEELRRELPPEQAEYCIARMAPYRGADGVPGALDYMSFSTALYGESDL
;
A
#
# COMPACT_ATOMS: atom_id res chain seq x y z
N GLN A 1 -3.55 31.87 3.13
CA GLN A 1 -4.37 30.80 2.52
C GLN A 1 -3.51 29.67 1.94
N GLU A 2 -2.28 29.46 2.44
CA GLU A 2 -1.33 28.46 1.94
C GLU A 2 -0.70 27.66 3.09
N ILE A 3 -1.51 27.09 3.98
CA ILE A 3 -1.03 26.20 5.06
C ILE A 3 -1.61 24.78 4.89
N GLY A 4 -2.00 24.43 3.66
CA GLY A 4 -2.62 23.14 3.32
C GLY A 4 -1.67 22.10 2.73
N HIS A 5 -0.51 22.52 2.21
CA HIS A 5 0.41 21.62 1.51
C HIS A 5 1.80 21.73 2.12
N ILE A 6 1.96 21.17 3.32
CA ILE A 6 3.24 20.55 3.62
C ILE A 6 3.08 19.10 3.15
N SER A 7 3.17 18.89 1.82
CA SER A 7 3.66 17.61 1.32
C SER A 7 5.10 17.54 1.80
N ILE A 8 5.29 17.03 3.02
CA ILE A 8 6.62 16.63 3.44
C ILE A 8 6.94 15.48 2.50
N GLU A 9 7.71 15.74 1.46
CA GLU A 9 8.39 14.69 0.70
C GLU A 9 9.38 14.02 1.67
N MET A 10 8.83 13.18 2.55
CA MET A 10 9.60 12.38 3.47
C MET A 10 10.16 11.22 2.67
N HIS A 11 11.36 11.39 2.14
CA HIS A 11 12.11 10.29 1.56
C HIS A 11 12.57 9.37 2.71
N GLY A 12 12.24 8.08 2.63
CA GLY A 12 12.61 7.10 3.65
C GLY A 12 11.53 6.05 3.88
N THR A 13 11.81 5.11 4.78
CA THR A 13 10.83 4.09 5.20
C THR A 13 9.68 4.74 5.98
N LEU A 14 8.51 4.07 6.06
CA LEU A 14 7.39 4.57 6.87
C LEU A 14 7.81 4.85 8.33
N GLU A 15 8.75 4.06 8.85
CA GLU A 15 9.37 4.22 10.16
C GLU A 15 10.22 5.50 10.26
N ASP A 16 10.98 5.83 9.21
CA ASP A 16 11.72 7.09 9.15
C ASP A 16 10.78 8.29 9.10
N GLN A 17 9.71 8.19 8.29
CA GLN A 17 8.66 9.21 8.21
C GLN A 17 8.03 9.44 9.58
N LEU A 18 7.61 8.36 10.26
CA LEU A 18 7.03 8.42 11.60
C LEU A 18 8.00 9.02 12.62
N ASN A 19 9.25 8.59 12.62
CA ASN A 19 10.29 9.12 13.51
C ASN A 19 10.51 10.62 13.30
N GLN A 20 10.49 11.08 12.06
CA GLN A 20 10.65 12.49 11.74
C GLN A 20 9.40 13.31 12.13
N LEU A 21 8.19 12.77 11.94
CA LEU A 21 6.95 13.38 12.41
C LEU A 21 6.91 13.51 13.93
N ARG A 22 7.35 12.48 14.67
CA ARG A 22 7.48 12.52 16.14
C ARG A 22 8.49 13.57 16.61
N LYS A 23 9.59 13.78 15.86
CA LYS A 23 10.52 14.90 16.13
C LYS A 23 9.85 16.26 15.92
N TYR A 24 9.05 16.43 14.87
CA TYR A 24 8.31 17.67 14.65
C TYR A 24 7.27 17.91 15.76
N GLU A 25 6.52 16.88 16.16
CA GLU A 25 5.60 16.93 17.30
C GLU A 25 6.32 17.41 18.57
N GLN A 26 7.49 16.82 18.89
CA GLN A 26 8.28 17.23 20.04
C GLN A 26 8.78 18.67 19.94
N ASN A 27 9.22 19.11 18.76
CA ASN A 27 9.64 20.50 18.54
C ASN A 27 8.49 21.49 18.75
N ILE A 28 7.27 21.14 18.35
CA ILE A 28 6.08 21.95 18.56
C ILE A 28 5.73 22.02 20.04
N VAL A 29 5.75 20.90 20.76
CA VAL A 29 5.56 20.89 22.21
C VAL A 29 6.61 21.77 22.91
N ASN A 30 7.87 21.71 22.46
CA ASN A 30 8.95 22.56 22.99
C ASN A 30 8.75 24.05 22.67
N TYR A 31 8.06 24.39 21.58
CA TYR A 31 7.78 25.77 21.19
C TYR A 31 6.53 26.35 21.86
N LYS A 32 5.65 25.50 22.43
CA LYS A 32 4.42 25.89 23.15
C LYS A 32 4.62 27.03 24.18
N PRO A 33 5.70 27.06 25.00
CA PRO A 33 5.92 28.17 25.94
C PRO A 33 6.05 29.54 25.28
N ASN A 34 6.55 29.61 24.04
CA ASN A 34 6.65 30.87 23.30
C ASN A 34 5.27 31.39 22.89
N ILE A 35 4.35 30.48 22.54
CA ILE A 35 2.96 30.83 22.24
C ILE A 35 2.26 31.33 23.51
N ASP A 36 2.49 30.67 24.66
CA ASP A 36 1.92 31.07 25.95
C ASP A 36 2.44 32.43 26.42
N LYS A 37 3.71 32.73 26.14
CA LYS A 37 4.28 34.07 26.39
C LYS A 37 3.61 35.13 25.53
N LEU A 38 3.41 34.87 24.24
CA LEU A 38 2.75 35.81 23.33
C LEU A 38 1.29 36.06 23.73
N GLU A 39 0.58 35.02 24.18
CA GLU A 39 -0.76 35.11 24.73
C GLU A 39 -0.80 36.02 25.97
N SER A 40 0.17 35.86 26.87
CA SER A 40 0.31 36.71 28.06
C SER A 40 0.59 38.18 27.70
N GLU A 41 1.47 38.43 26.72
CA GLU A 41 1.75 39.77 26.21
C GLU A 41 0.52 40.41 25.54
N HIS A 42 -0.24 39.61 24.77
CA HIS A 42 -1.48 40.06 24.17
C HIS A 42 -2.54 40.45 25.20
N GLN A 43 -2.67 39.67 26.29
CA GLN A 43 -3.58 39.99 27.40
C GLN A 43 -3.26 41.37 28.02
N LEU A 44 -1.98 41.67 28.26
CA LEU A 44 -1.56 42.97 28.79
C LEU A 44 -1.91 44.13 27.85
N ILE A 45 -1.76 43.92 26.54
CA ILE A 45 -2.11 44.91 25.50
C ILE A 45 -3.64 45.16 25.49
N GLN A 46 -4.45 44.11 25.64
CA GLN A 46 -5.90 44.23 25.75
C GLN A 46 -6.33 44.97 27.02
N GLU A 47 -5.73 44.67 28.16
CA GLU A 47 -5.98 45.36 29.44
C GLU A 47 -5.58 46.84 29.39
N ALA A 48 -4.55 47.17 28.60
CA ALA A 48 -4.15 48.55 28.32
C ALA A 48 -5.05 49.25 27.28
N LEU A 49 -6.07 48.58 26.74
CA LEU A 49 -6.98 49.09 25.70
C LEU A 49 -6.26 49.53 24.41
N ILE A 50 -5.16 48.87 24.07
CA ILE A 50 -4.39 49.12 22.85
C ILE A 50 -4.82 48.10 21.80
N PHE A 51 -5.47 48.57 20.73
CA PHE A 51 -6.04 47.70 19.69
C PHE A 51 -5.29 47.74 18.35
N ASP A 52 -4.41 48.72 18.16
CA ASP A 52 -3.64 48.91 16.93
C ASP A 52 -2.16 48.58 17.20
N ASN A 53 -1.66 47.57 16.50
CA ASN A 53 -0.24 47.22 16.48
C ASN A 53 0.31 47.33 15.05
N LYS A 54 0.89 48.49 14.71
CA LYS A 54 1.47 48.78 13.38
C LYS A 54 2.75 48.00 13.06
N HIS A 55 3.31 47.29 14.04
CA HIS A 55 4.58 46.59 13.90
C HIS A 55 4.43 45.14 13.40
N THR A 56 3.21 44.62 13.34
CA THR A 56 2.94 43.26 12.85
C THR A 56 1.61 43.21 12.10
N ASN A 57 1.59 42.45 11.00
CA ASN A 57 0.37 42.14 10.24
C ASN A 57 -0.36 40.90 10.80
N TYR A 58 0.26 40.18 11.75
CA TYR A 58 -0.32 39.01 12.39
C TYR A 58 -1.00 39.41 13.70
N THR A 59 -2.28 39.08 13.81
CA THR A 59 -3.06 39.22 15.04
C THR A 59 -2.87 37.97 15.89
N MET A 60 -3.17 38.06 17.19
CA MET A 60 -3.13 36.89 18.07
C MET A 60 -4.09 35.78 17.57
N GLU A 61 -5.22 36.17 16.99
CA GLU A 61 -6.19 35.24 16.41
C GLU A 61 -5.60 34.42 15.24
N HIS A 62 -4.87 35.05 14.32
CA HIS A 62 -4.18 34.33 13.25
C HIS A 62 -3.18 33.31 13.79
N ILE A 63 -2.50 33.64 14.89
CA ILE A 63 -1.50 32.77 15.52
C ILE A 63 -2.18 31.59 16.22
N ARG A 64 -3.29 31.81 16.93
CA ARG A 64 -4.07 30.72 17.55
C ARG A 64 -4.57 29.73 16.51
N VAL A 65 -5.27 30.22 15.49
CA VAL A 65 -5.81 29.37 14.42
C VAL A 65 -4.69 28.59 13.71
N GLY A 66 -3.60 29.27 13.36
CA GLY A 66 -2.44 28.62 12.74
C GLY A 66 -1.80 27.54 13.61
N TRP A 67 -1.71 27.78 14.93
CA TRP A 67 -1.16 26.83 15.89
C TRP A 67 -2.05 25.59 16.07
N GLU A 68 -3.36 25.77 16.24
CA GLU A 68 -4.31 24.67 16.34
C GLU A 68 -4.38 23.84 15.05
N GLN A 69 -4.35 24.51 13.90
CA GLN A 69 -4.28 23.85 12.61
C GLN A 69 -3.00 23.00 12.49
N LEU A 70 -1.84 23.55 12.88
CA LEU A 70 -0.56 22.83 12.86
C LEU A 70 -0.61 21.56 13.73
N LEU A 71 -1.11 21.67 14.96
CA LEU A 71 -1.25 20.53 15.88
C LEU A 71 -2.16 19.45 15.28
N THR A 72 -3.31 19.85 14.74
CA THR A 72 -4.27 18.93 14.13
C THR A 72 -3.69 18.23 12.92
N THR A 73 -2.98 18.98 12.06
CA THR A 73 -2.34 18.43 10.86
C THR A 73 -1.31 17.38 11.22
N ILE A 74 -0.41 17.66 12.17
CA ILE A 74 0.63 16.69 12.55
C ILE A 74 0.05 15.46 13.22
N ALA A 75 -0.94 15.62 14.10
CA ALA A 75 -1.63 14.48 14.69
C ALA A 75 -2.30 13.62 13.61
N ARG A 76 -2.95 14.23 12.62
CA ARG A 76 -3.58 13.50 11.50
C ARG A 76 -2.53 12.73 10.69
N THR A 77 -1.44 13.39 10.28
CA THR A 77 -0.38 12.76 9.48
C THR A 77 0.32 11.62 10.24
N ILE A 78 0.54 11.76 11.55
CA ILE A 78 1.07 10.67 12.38
C ILE A 78 0.13 9.46 12.35
N ASN A 79 -1.17 9.67 12.60
CA ASN A 79 -2.15 8.58 12.57
C ASN A 79 -2.25 7.92 11.18
N GLU A 80 -2.15 8.70 10.11
CA GLU A 80 -2.15 8.18 8.74
C GLU A 80 -0.94 7.26 8.48
N VAL A 81 0.26 7.67 8.88
CA VAL A 81 1.47 6.85 8.74
C VAL A 81 1.42 5.61 9.65
N GLU A 82 0.92 5.73 10.88
CA GLU A 82 0.75 4.59 11.78
C GLU A 82 -0.23 3.55 11.22
N ASN A 83 -1.36 4.00 10.66
CA ASN A 83 -2.31 3.11 10.00
C ASN A 83 -1.71 2.42 8.75
N GLN A 84 -0.84 3.11 8.01
CA GLN A 84 -0.12 2.50 6.88
C GLN A 84 0.84 1.40 7.35
N ILE A 85 1.60 1.64 8.42
CA ILE A 85 2.50 0.64 9.02
C ILE A 85 1.70 -0.57 9.49
N LEU A 86 0.59 -0.33 10.21
CA LEU A 86 -0.29 -1.40 10.68
C LEU A 86 -0.84 -2.23 9.52
N THR A 87 -1.26 -1.57 8.43
CA THR A 87 -1.80 -2.24 7.24
C THR A 87 -0.74 -3.09 6.58
N ARG A 88 0.48 -2.57 6.40
CA ARG A 88 1.62 -3.32 5.87
C ARG A 88 1.88 -4.58 6.70
N ASP A 89 1.97 -4.43 8.02
CA ASP A 89 2.33 -5.51 8.93
C ASP A 89 1.20 -6.55 9.04
N THR A 90 -0.06 -6.12 9.08
CA THR A 90 -1.24 -7.02 9.13
C THR A 90 -1.37 -7.85 7.85
N LYS A 91 -0.98 -7.28 6.72
CA LYS A 91 -1.12 -7.90 5.40
C LYS A 91 0.14 -8.61 4.92
N GLY A 92 1.21 -8.60 5.71
CA GLY A 92 2.48 -9.24 5.35
C GLY A 92 3.14 -8.65 4.09
N ILE A 93 2.85 -7.40 3.76
CA ILE A 93 3.39 -6.73 2.57
C ILE A 93 4.83 -6.31 2.84
N SER A 94 5.74 -6.54 1.89
CA SER A 94 7.11 -6.05 2.04
C SER A 94 7.18 -4.51 1.92
N GLN A 95 8.23 -3.90 2.46
CA GLN A 95 8.46 -2.46 2.32
C GLN A 95 8.57 -2.03 0.85
N GLU A 96 9.19 -2.87 0.02
CA GLU A 96 9.36 -2.61 -1.41
C GLU A 96 8.02 -2.64 -2.14
N GLN A 97 7.18 -3.65 -1.87
CA GLN A 97 5.82 -3.74 -2.43
C GLN A 97 4.95 -2.55 -2.00
N MET A 98 5.00 -2.16 -0.72
CA MET A 98 4.28 -0.98 -0.24
C MET A 98 4.75 0.29 -0.96
N HIS A 99 6.07 0.43 -1.17
CA HIS A 99 6.63 1.55 -1.91
C HIS A 99 6.23 1.54 -3.39
N GLU A 100 6.18 0.38 -4.04
CA GLU A 100 5.70 0.24 -5.42
C GLU A 100 4.21 0.59 -5.54
N PHE A 101 3.36 0.08 -4.65
CA PHE A 101 1.94 0.41 -4.64
C PHE A 101 1.71 1.90 -4.43
N ARG A 102 2.45 2.52 -3.50
CA ARG A 102 2.38 3.97 -3.26
C ARG A 102 2.92 4.77 -4.43
N GLY A 103 4.02 4.32 -5.05
CA GLY A 103 4.61 4.93 -6.24
C GLY A 103 3.62 4.93 -7.41
N SER A 104 2.98 3.80 -7.67
CA SER A 104 1.93 3.67 -8.67
C SER A 104 0.73 4.55 -8.33
N PHE A 105 0.22 4.50 -7.10
CA PHE A 105 -0.92 5.33 -6.70
C PHE A 105 -0.63 6.83 -6.89
N ASN A 106 0.50 7.33 -6.39
CA ASN A 106 0.90 8.73 -6.55
C ASN A 106 1.20 9.12 -8.00
N HIS A 107 1.60 8.18 -8.85
CA HIS A 107 1.81 8.44 -10.27
C HIS A 107 0.50 8.76 -10.99
N PHE A 108 -0.60 8.11 -10.58
CA PHE A 108 -1.93 8.30 -11.15
C PHE A 108 -2.76 9.37 -10.43
N ASP A 109 -2.52 9.62 -9.13
CA ASP A 109 -3.11 10.70 -8.34
C ASP A 109 -2.47 12.05 -8.68
N LYS A 110 -2.86 12.61 -9.84
CA LYS A 110 -2.28 13.83 -10.40
C LYS A 110 -2.62 15.09 -9.61
N ASP A 111 -3.76 15.09 -8.93
CA ASP A 111 -4.20 16.20 -8.10
C ASP A 111 -3.74 16.09 -6.65
N HIS A 112 -3.03 14.99 -6.31
CA HIS A 112 -2.54 14.70 -4.96
C HIS A 112 -3.66 14.78 -3.93
N SER A 113 -4.86 14.36 -4.34
CA SER A 113 -6.05 14.37 -3.49
C SER A 113 -6.02 13.22 -2.48
N GLY A 114 -5.14 12.22 -2.68
CA GLY A 114 -5.13 10.98 -1.92
C GLY A 114 -6.27 10.03 -2.31
N LEU A 115 -6.96 10.34 -3.41
CA LEU A 115 -8.12 9.61 -3.93
C LEU A 115 -7.91 9.41 -5.44
N LEU A 116 -8.03 8.17 -5.91
CA LEU A 116 -8.03 7.92 -7.36
C LEU A 116 -9.47 7.95 -7.86
N ALA A 117 -9.74 8.75 -8.89
CA ALA A 117 -10.99 8.64 -9.62
C ALA A 117 -11.06 7.27 -10.32
N ALA A 118 -12.27 6.79 -10.63
CA ALA A 118 -12.45 5.50 -11.31
C ALA A 118 -11.61 5.36 -12.59
N GLU A 119 -11.49 6.42 -13.41
CA GLU A 119 -10.67 6.39 -14.63
C GLU A 119 -9.16 6.27 -14.32
N GLU A 120 -8.69 6.96 -13.29
CA GLU A 120 -7.28 6.93 -12.85
C GLU A 120 -6.93 5.58 -12.22
N PHE A 121 -7.85 5.03 -11.44
CA PHE A 121 -7.72 3.69 -10.88
C PHE A 121 -7.70 2.62 -11.99
N LYS A 122 -8.55 2.74 -13.01
CA LYS A 122 -8.54 1.85 -14.19
C LYS A 122 -7.18 1.92 -14.90
N ALA A 123 -6.66 3.12 -15.13
CA ALA A 123 -5.34 3.30 -15.74
C ALA A 123 -4.21 2.69 -14.89
N CYS A 124 -4.30 2.83 -13.56
CA CYS A 124 -3.37 2.22 -12.62
C CYS A 124 -3.36 0.69 -12.73
N LEU A 125 -4.54 0.05 -12.73
CA LEU A 125 -4.68 -1.40 -12.88
C LEU A 125 -4.08 -1.90 -14.20
N ILE A 126 -4.33 -1.20 -15.32
CA ILE A 126 -3.73 -1.55 -16.62
C ILE A 126 -2.20 -1.46 -16.56
N SER A 127 -1.67 -0.41 -15.91
CA SER A 127 -0.21 -0.23 -15.76
C SER A 127 0.44 -1.28 -14.86
N LEU A 128 -0.31 -1.86 -13.93
CA LEU A 128 0.11 -2.97 -13.08
C LEU A 128 -0.03 -4.34 -13.77
N GLY A 129 -0.61 -4.37 -14.99
CA GLY A 129 -0.75 -5.58 -15.80
C GLY A 129 -2.08 -6.32 -15.66
N TYR A 130 -3.08 -5.73 -15.00
CA TYR A 130 -4.43 -6.29 -14.94
C TYR A 130 -5.16 -6.09 -16.28
N ASP A 131 -5.87 -7.12 -16.74
CA ASP A 131 -6.64 -7.11 -17.99
C ASP A 131 -8.02 -6.43 -17.81
N VAL A 132 -8.01 -5.16 -17.41
CA VAL A 132 -9.20 -4.29 -17.33
C VAL A 132 -9.27 -3.36 -18.55
N GLY A 133 -9.05 -3.94 -19.74
CA GLY A 133 -9.07 -3.23 -21.01
C GLY A 133 -10.41 -2.56 -21.34
N ASN A 134 -10.45 -1.85 -22.47
CA ASN A 134 -11.67 -1.17 -22.94
C ASN A 134 -12.66 -2.10 -23.68
N ASP A 135 -12.43 -3.41 -23.62
CA ASP A 135 -13.33 -4.41 -24.17
C ASP A 135 -14.49 -4.70 -23.21
N GLN A 136 -15.59 -5.26 -23.72
CA GLN A 136 -16.78 -5.58 -22.92
C GLN A 136 -16.49 -6.46 -21.69
N GLN A 137 -15.48 -7.33 -21.78
CA GLN A 137 -15.04 -8.18 -20.66
C GLN A 137 -14.24 -7.39 -19.62
N GLY A 138 -13.32 -6.53 -20.05
CA GLY A 138 -12.52 -5.68 -19.15
C GLY A 138 -13.37 -4.64 -18.41
N GLU A 139 -14.39 -4.08 -19.06
CA GLU A 139 -15.32 -3.15 -18.41
C GLU A 139 -16.20 -3.87 -17.36
N ALA A 140 -16.65 -5.09 -17.66
CA ALA A 140 -17.38 -5.90 -16.69
C ALA A 140 -16.51 -6.26 -15.48
N GLU A 141 -15.23 -6.57 -15.70
CA GLU A 141 -14.29 -6.85 -14.61
C GLU A 141 -14.01 -5.60 -13.78
N PHE A 142 -13.72 -4.47 -14.42
CA PHE A 142 -13.52 -3.20 -13.73
C PHE A 142 -14.72 -2.81 -12.88
N ALA A 143 -15.95 -2.98 -13.40
CA ALA A 143 -17.16 -2.73 -12.63
C ALA A 143 -17.29 -3.66 -11.42
N ARG A 144 -16.86 -4.93 -11.50
CA ARG A 144 -16.82 -5.83 -10.34
C ARG A 144 -15.81 -5.35 -9.31
N ILE A 145 -14.59 -5.01 -9.75
CA ILE A 145 -13.53 -4.49 -8.88
C ILE A 145 -14.01 -3.21 -8.19
N MET A 146 -14.62 -2.29 -8.92
CA MET A 146 -15.10 -1.02 -8.38
C MET A 146 -16.15 -1.21 -7.28
N ASN A 147 -17.05 -2.19 -7.43
CA ASN A 147 -18.02 -2.53 -6.37
C ASN A 147 -17.36 -3.09 -5.10
N ILE A 148 -16.17 -3.70 -5.22
CA ILE A 148 -15.42 -4.24 -4.09
C ILE A 148 -14.65 -3.11 -3.38
N VAL A 149 -14.00 -2.22 -4.14
CA VAL A 149 -13.14 -1.16 -3.58
C VAL A 149 -13.92 0.09 -3.15
N ASP A 150 -15.09 0.32 -3.72
CA ASP A 150 -15.97 1.46 -3.45
C ASP A 150 -17.42 1.00 -3.25
N PRO A 151 -17.72 0.30 -2.13
CA PRO A 151 -19.08 -0.14 -1.81
C PRO A 151 -20.06 1.02 -1.59
N ASN A 152 -19.54 2.23 -1.33
CA ASN A 152 -20.33 3.43 -1.14
C ASN A 152 -20.68 4.11 -2.48
N ASN A 153 -20.13 3.63 -3.60
CA ASN A 153 -20.31 4.18 -4.93
C ASN A 153 -20.02 5.70 -4.98
N SER A 154 -18.97 6.09 -4.25
CA SER A 154 -18.47 7.46 -4.19
C SER A 154 -17.81 7.90 -5.50
N GLY A 155 -17.38 6.94 -6.33
CA GLY A 155 -16.62 7.15 -7.57
C GLY A 155 -15.12 7.34 -7.33
N TYR A 156 -14.66 7.27 -6.08
CA TYR A 156 -13.29 7.47 -5.68
C TYR A 156 -12.75 6.26 -4.90
N VAL A 157 -11.51 5.88 -5.21
CA VAL A 157 -10.80 4.77 -4.55
C VAL A 157 -9.75 5.36 -3.61
N THR A 158 -9.87 5.03 -2.33
CA THR A 158 -8.84 5.41 -1.35
C THR A 158 -7.61 4.53 -1.48
N PHE A 159 -6.45 5.03 -1.06
CA PHE A 159 -5.23 4.21 -1.00
C PHE A 159 -5.43 2.93 -0.16
N GLN A 160 -6.22 3.00 0.91
CA GLN A 160 -6.53 1.84 1.73
C GLN A 160 -7.31 0.78 0.95
N SER A 161 -8.39 1.18 0.25
CA SER A 161 -9.17 0.28 -0.59
C SER A 161 -8.32 -0.32 -1.72
N PHE A 162 -7.40 0.46 -2.27
CA PHE A 162 -6.46 0.00 -3.29
C PHE A 162 -5.54 -1.10 -2.76
N ILE A 163 -4.88 -0.87 -1.62
CA ILE A 163 -4.04 -1.89 -0.96
C ILE A 163 -4.89 -3.11 -0.60
N ASP A 164 -6.11 -2.92 -0.12
CA ASP A 164 -7.03 -4.00 0.20
C ASP A 164 -7.33 -4.92 -0.97
N TYR A 165 -7.55 -4.33 -2.14
CA TYR A 165 -7.72 -5.08 -3.37
C TYR A 165 -6.43 -5.77 -3.81
N MET A 166 -5.33 -5.02 -3.94
CA MET A 166 -4.04 -5.54 -4.42
C MET A 166 -3.52 -6.69 -3.55
N THR A 167 -3.69 -6.57 -2.23
CA THR A 167 -3.28 -7.62 -1.28
C THR A 167 -4.14 -8.86 -1.41
N ARG A 168 -5.46 -8.72 -1.52
CA ARG A 168 -6.35 -9.86 -1.71
C ARG A 168 -6.04 -10.60 -3.01
N GLU A 169 -5.87 -9.88 -4.11
CA GLU A 169 -5.51 -10.48 -5.41
C GLU A 169 -4.11 -11.11 -5.41
N THR A 170 -3.13 -10.52 -4.72
CA THR A 170 -1.80 -11.13 -4.55
C THR A 170 -1.83 -12.36 -3.65
N THR A 171 -2.77 -12.45 -2.70
CA THR A 171 -2.98 -13.67 -1.91
C THR A 171 -3.71 -14.75 -2.72
N ASP A 172 -4.57 -14.36 -3.67
CA ASP A 172 -5.30 -15.27 -4.58
C ASP A 172 -4.48 -15.70 -5.83
N THR A 173 -3.41 -15.00 -6.19
CA THR A 173 -2.49 -15.41 -7.28
C THR A 173 -1.53 -16.53 -6.87
N ASP A 174 -1.45 -16.85 -5.58
CA ASP A 174 -0.82 -18.04 -5.02
C ASP A 174 -1.81 -19.21 -4.89
N THR A 175 -2.83 -19.31 -5.76
CA THR A 175 -3.72 -20.48 -5.75
C THR A 175 -3.00 -21.69 -6.34
N ALA A 176 -3.24 -22.88 -5.75
CA ALA A 176 -2.69 -24.13 -6.22
C ALA A 176 -2.86 -24.32 -7.73
N ASP A 177 -3.99 -23.89 -8.30
CA ASP A 177 -4.32 -23.97 -9.72
C ASP A 177 -3.37 -23.19 -10.63
N GLN A 178 -2.96 -21.97 -10.24
CA GLN A 178 -2.02 -21.17 -11.03
C GLN A 178 -0.61 -21.77 -11.00
N VAL A 179 -0.17 -22.23 -9.82
CA VAL A 179 1.13 -22.89 -9.67
C VAL A 179 1.15 -24.22 -10.45
N ILE A 180 0.04 -24.97 -10.43
CA ILE A 180 -0.16 -26.16 -11.27
C ILE A 180 -0.07 -25.80 -12.75
N ALA A 181 -0.70 -24.71 -13.19
CA ALA A 181 -0.64 -24.27 -14.58
C ALA A 181 0.79 -23.90 -15.03
N SER A 182 1.55 -23.19 -14.19
CA SER A 182 2.97 -22.87 -14.46
C SER A 182 3.82 -24.13 -14.56
N PHE A 183 3.67 -25.08 -13.63
CA PHE A 183 4.39 -26.36 -13.70
C PHE A 183 3.96 -27.21 -14.91
N LYS A 184 2.69 -27.13 -15.33
CA LYS A 184 2.21 -27.81 -16.54
C LYS A 184 2.87 -27.26 -17.80
N ILE A 185 3.07 -25.94 -17.89
CA ILE A 185 3.79 -25.31 -19.01
C ILE A 185 5.27 -25.74 -19.01
N LEU A 186 5.92 -25.71 -17.85
CA LEU A 186 7.31 -26.17 -17.66
C LEU A 186 7.48 -27.65 -18.04
N ALA A 187 6.48 -28.47 -17.73
CA ALA A 187 6.42 -29.88 -18.07
C ALA A 187 5.97 -30.14 -19.53
N GLY A 188 5.73 -29.12 -20.35
CA GLY A 188 5.28 -29.30 -21.73
C GLY A 188 3.97 -30.08 -21.84
N ASP A 189 2.96 -29.67 -21.07
CA ASP A 189 1.62 -30.28 -20.98
C ASP A 189 1.55 -31.69 -20.38
N LYS A 190 2.67 -32.21 -19.85
CA LYS A 190 2.67 -33.48 -19.11
C LYS A 190 2.08 -33.30 -17.71
N THR A 191 1.47 -34.37 -17.20
CA THR A 191 0.93 -34.46 -15.83
C THR A 191 2.01 -34.71 -14.77
N PHE A 192 3.28 -34.78 -15.17
CA PHE A 192 4.43 -34.98 -14.32
C PHE A 192 5.60 -34.12 -14.82
N ILE A 193 6.55 -33.82 -13.94
CA ILE A 193 7.78 -33.12 -14.27
C ILE A 193 9.00 -33.92 -13.82
N THR A 194 10.12 -33.83 -14.51
CA THR A 194 11.36 -34.52 -14.13
C THR A 194 12.33 -33.59 -13.40
N ALA A 195 13.23 -34.17 -12.60
CA ALA A 195 14.26 -33.41 -11.89
C ALA A 195 15.21 -32.65 -12.85
N GLU A 196 15.45 -33.17 -14.06
CA GLU A 196 16.23 -32.46 -15.08
C GLU A 196 15.48 -31.25 -15.64
N GLU A 197 14.17 -31.37 -15.87
CA GLU A 197 13.34 -30.25 -16.32
C GLU A 197 13.30 -29.13 -15.28
N LEU A 198 13.12 -29.47 -14.00
CA LEU A 198 13.19 -28.49 -12.91
C LEU A 198 14.55 -27.79 -12.85
N ARG A 199 15.65 -28.52 -12.94
CA ARG A 199 17.01 -27.92 -12.93
C ARG A 199 17.33 -27.09 -14.17
N ARG A 200 16.67 -27.36 -15.29
CA ARG A 200 16.89 -26.63 -16.55
C ARG A 200 16.14 -25.30 -16.57
N GLU A 201 14.93 -25.28 -16.04
CA GLU A 201 14.04 -24.12 -16.14
C GLU A 201 14.05 -23.24 -14.88
N LEU A 202 14.36 -23.79 -13.70
CA LEU A 202 14.37 -23.05 -12.43
C LEU A 202 15.80 -22.80 -11.92
N PRO A 203 16.01 -21.73 -11.11
CA PRO A 203 17.25 -21.52 -10.38
C PRO A 203 17.61 -22.74 -9.52
N PRO A 204 18.91 -23.05 -9.35
CA PRO A 204 19.36 -24.29 -8.71
C PRO A 204 18.81 -24.48 -7.29
N GLU A 205 18.68 -23.41 -6.50
CA GLU A 205 18.09 -23.49 -5.15
C GLU A 205 16.60 -23.87 -5.18
N GLN A 206 15.83 -23.33 -6.12
CA GLN A 206 14.41 -23.63 -6.27
C GLN A 206 14.18 -25.03 -6.84
N ALA A 207 14.99 -25.44 -7.81
CA ALA A 207 14.93 -26.77 -8.39
C ALA A 207 15.17 -27.86 -7.33
N GLU A 208 16.21 -27.72 -6.51
CA GLU A 208 16.50 -28.66 -5.43
C GLU A 208 15.39 -28.67 -4.37
N TYR A 209 14.82 -27.50 -4.05
CA TYR A 209 13.69 -27.41 -3.13
C TYR A 209 12.44 -28.16 -3.64
N CYS A 210 12.08 -27.98 -4.91
CA CYS A 210 10.98 -28.71 -5.55
C CYS A 210 11.25 -30.22 -5.57
N ILE A 211 12.45 -30.65 -5.95
CA ILE A 211 12.82 -32.08 -6.00
C ILE A 211 12.74 -32.72 -4.60
N ALA A 212 13.14 -32.00 -3.55
CA ALA A 212 13.13 -32.52 -2.18
C ALA A 212 11.71 -32.64 -1.58
N ARG A 213 10.78 -31.78 -1.99
CA ARG A 213 9.40 -31.76 -1.46
C ARG A 213 8.36 -32.46 -2.34
N MET A 214 8.59 -32.60 -3.65
CA MET A 214 7.64 -33.24 -4.55
C MET A 214 7.60 -34.75 -4.33
N ALA A 215 6.39 -35.31 -4.31
CA ALA A 215 6.20 -36.75 -4.28
C ALA A 215 6.53 -37.37 -5.64
N PRO A 216 7.03 -38.62 -5.69
CA PRO A 216 7.22 -39.32 -6.96
C PRO A 216 5.87 -39.61 -7.63
N TYR A 217 5.77 -39.32 -8.92
CA TYR A 217 4.56 -39.56 -9.71
C TYR A 217 4.29 -41.06 -9.86
N ARG A 218 3.06 -41.48 -9.53
CA ARG A 218 2.63 -42.90 -9.57
C ARG A 218 1.67 -43.24 -10.72
N GLY A 219 1.47 -42.33 -11.66
CA GLY A 219 0.60 -42.58 -12.82
C GLY A 219 1.19 -43.59 -13.80
N ALA A 220 0.33 -44.19 -14.62
CA ALA A 220 0.71 -45.20 -15.62
C ALA A 220 1.69 -44.66 -16.69
N ASP A 221 1.68 -43.34 -16.93
CA ASP A 221 2.55 -42.63 -17.87
C ASP A 221 3.87 -42.14 -17.24
N GLY A 222 4.14 -42.50 -15.99
CA GLY A 222 5.31 -42.04 -15.25
C GLY A 222 6.63 -42.63 -15.78
N VAL A 223 7.60 -41.76 -16.05
CA VAL A 223 8.99 -42.15 -16.31
C VAL A 223 9.79 -42.30 -15.00
N PRO A 224 10.91 -43.05 -14.98
CA PRO A 224 11.79 -43.12 -13.82
C PRO A 224 12.26 -41.73 -13.39
N GLY A 225 11.96 -41.31 -12.16
CA GLY A 225 12.28 -39.97 -11.66
C GLY A 225 11.24 -38.90 -11.97
N ALA A 226 10.04 -39.28 -12.41
CA ALA A 226 8.90 -38.38 -12.52
C ALA A 226 8.41 -37.92 -11.14
N LEU A 227 8.13 -36.62 -11.03
CA LEU A 227 7.65 -35.94 -9.84
C LEU A 227 6.24 -35.40 -10.09
N ASP A 228 5.41 -35.46 -9.06
CA ASP A 228 4.04 -34.99 -9.06
C ASP A 228 3.96 -33.56 -8.52
N TYR A 229 3.87 -32.60 -9.44
CA TYR A 229 3.72 -31.19 -9.10
C TYR A 229 2.29 -30.85 -8.66
N MET A 230 1.27 -31.62 -9.05
CA MET A 230 -0.12 -31.36 -8.66
C MET A 230 -0.31 -31.63 -7.17
N SER A 231 0.15 -32.80 -6.71
CA SER A 231 0.14 -33.13 -5.28
C SER A 231 0.97 -32.16 -4.46
N PHE A 232 2.09 -31.66 -5.00
CA PHE A 232 2.92 -30.66 -4.34
C PHE A 232 2.22 -29.31 -4.20
N SER A 233 1.65 -28.76 -5.28
CA SER A 233 0.92 -27.49 -5.23
C SER A 233 -0.33 -27.58 -4.34
N THR A 234 -1.09 -28.68 -4.42
CA THR A 234 -2.23 -28.89 -3.53
C THR A 234 -1.79 -29.08 -2.07
N ALA A 235 -0.64 -29.69 -1.78
CA ALA A 235 -0.13 -29.78 -0.41
C ALA A 235 0.42 -28.44 0.12
N LEU A 236 1.06 -27.65 -0.75
CA LEU A 236 1.66 -26.37 -0.37
C LEU A 236 0.59 -25.31 -0.04
N TYR A 237 -0.53 -25.33 -0.77
CA TYR A 237 -1.60 -24.34 -0.65
C TYR A 237 -2.91 -24.88 -0.08
N GLY A 238 -3.12 -26.20 -0.06
CA GLY A 238 -4.35 -26.84 0.44
C GLY A 238 -4.37 -27.10 1.96
N GLU A 239 -3.29 -26.82 2.69
CA GLU A 239 -3.29 -26.84 4.17
C GLU A 239 -3.79 -25.52 4.79
N SER A 240 -4.27 -24.56 3.99
CA SER A 240 -4.79 -23.28 4.50
C SER A 240 -6.31 -23.25 4.76
N ASP A 241 -7.05 -24.34 4.46
CA ASP A 241 -8.51 -24.44 4.64
C ASP A 241 -8.93 -25.62 5.55
N LEU A 242 -8.24 -25.83 6.68
CA LEU A 242 -8.68 -26.78 7.72
C LEU A 242 -8.45 -26.30 9.16
#